data_AF-A0A0A3JRB9-F1
#
_entry.id   AF-A0A0A3JRB9-F1
#
_cell.length_a   1.000
_cell.length_b   1.000
_cell.length_c   1.000
_cell.angle_alpha   90.00
_cell.angle_beta   90.00
_cell.angle_gamma   90.00
#
_symmetry.space_group_name_H-M   'P 1'
#
loop_
_entity.id
_entity.type
_entity.pdbx_description
1 polymer ?
#
loop_
_entity_poly.entity_id
_entity_poly.type
_entity_poly.pdbx_seq_one_letter_code
_entity_poly.pdbx_strand_id
1 'polypeptide(L)'
;MSTLEVTVTHTESVSTVIERYLSQPTYNRKGGRKRKGQELHVLNQCEQAEESKRCSIQNSKRTFKGIIYANFAHSFSMLTLTFRPCCDFDTKDFIICRDKFNLFWKSLKRCKQLKSVDLRYVGAIEFQKNGRIHFHILCRIPKQFKKLVSSKWKHGGLHFKCSIGDALDAPNIANYLNKDIHDDRLPLGKKRFLGGRGLDRPVVMKFTSRKIIDFLLQRNGAVLHQFESKHGFTYTALLSDATIDELEAFAEAENEDLILDMLEKLESISQNYN
;
A
#
# COMPACT_ATOMS: atom_id res chain seq x y z
N MET A 1 30.25 -6.85 0.60
CA MET A 1 29.08 -7.39 -0.12
C MET A 1 27.84 -6.65 0.34
N SER A 2 27.27 -5.82 -0.54
CA SER A 2 26.01 -5.12 -0.32
C SER A 2 24.87 -6.13 -0.36
N THR A 3 24.19 -6.38 0.76
CA THR A 3 22.99 -7.21 0.77
C THR A 3 21.92 -6.47 -0.03
N LEU A 4 21.47 -7.08 -1.12
CA LEU A 4 20.29 -6.61 -1.83
C LEU A 4 19.07 -6.89 -0.92
N GLU A 5 18.14 -5.95 -0.78
CA GLU A 5 16.81 -6.27 -0.26
C GLU A 5 15.78 -5.91 -1.29
N VAL A 6 15.26 -6.94 -1.94
CA VAL A 6 14.16 -6.73 -2.86
C VAL A 6 12.81 -6.57 -2.10
N THR A 7 11.70 -6.13 -2.70
CA THR A 7 10.35 -6.24 -2.13
C THR A 7 9.36 -6.57 -3.22
N VAL A 8 8.90 -7.81 -3.27
CA VAL A 8 7.86 -8.26 -4.21
C VAL A 8 6.48 -8.23 -3.60
N THR A 9 5.57 -7.43 -4.17
CA THR A 9 4.14 -7.32 -3.87
C THR A 9 3.38 -8.25 -4.80
N HIS A 10 3.07 -9.46 -4.35
CA HIS A 10 2.32 -10.42 -5.15
C HIS A 10 0.80 -10.27 -4.94
N THR A 11 0.05 -10.24 -6.04
CA THR A 11 -1.38 -10.61 -6.17
C THR A 11 -1.55 -11.57 -7.34
N GLU A 12 -2.69 -12.29 -7.46
CA GLU A 12 -2.99 -13.27 -8.54
C GLU A 12 -2.74 -12.76 -9.98
N SER A 13 -2.51 -11.45 -10.18
CA SER A 13 -2.23 -10.87 -11.49
C SER A 13 -1.19 -9.74 -11.51
N VAL A 14 -0.48 -9.41 -10.41
CA VAL A 14 0.56 -8.35 -10.38
C VAL A 14 1.63 -8.61 -9.32
N SER A 15 2.92 -8.52 -9.69
CA SER A 15 4.10 -8.75 -8.83
C SER A 15 5.01 -7.52 -8.72
N THR A 16 4.68 -6.51 -7.89
CA THR A 16 5.49 -5.28 -7.78
C THR A 16 6.79 -5.51 -7.03
N VAL A 17 7.94 -5.47 -7.70
CA VAL A 17 9.25 -5.62 -7.08
C VAL A 17 9.80 -4.25 -6.55
N ILE A 18 10.84 -4.22 -5.70
CA ILE A 18 11.53 -3.00 -5.20
C ILE A 18 12.95 -3.42 -4.93
N GLU A 19 14.02 -2.76 -5.37
CA GLU A 19 15.38 -3.17 -5.03
C GLU A 19 15.98 -2.29 -3.91
N ARG A 20 16.98 -2.79 -3.19
CA ARG A 20 17.71 -2.04 -2.16
C ARG A 20 19.16 -2.49 -2.19
N TYR A 21 20.11 -1.63 -2.52
CA TYR A 21 21.54 -1.91 -2.35
C TYR A 21 22.05 -1.30 -1.04
N LEU A 22 22.53 -2.11 -0.10
CA LEU A 22 23.20 -1.61 1.11
C LEU A 22 24.63 -1.15 0.77
N SER A 23 24.87 0.15 0.63
CA SER A 23 26.23 0.69 0.62
C SER A 23 26.80 0.69 2.05
N GLN A 24 27.75 -0.22 2.31
CA GLN A 24 28.59 -0.34 3.51
C GLN A 24 27.87 -0.77 4.81
N PRO A 25 28.58 -1.46 5.75
CA PRO A 25 27.93 -2.30 6.74
C PRO A 25 26.97 -1.47 7.57
N THR A 26 25.69 -1.84 7.47
CA THR A 26 24.68 -1.34 8.39
C THR A 26 25.19 -1.59 9.79
N TYR A 27 25.25 -0.51 10.58
CA TYR A 27 25.30 -0.59 12.04
C TYR A 27 24.55 -1.83 12.51
N ASN A 28 25.28 -2.70 13.21
CA ASN A 28 24.89 -4.04 13.60
C ASN A 28 23.57 -3.97 14.40
N ARG A 29 22.43 -4.09 13.72
CA ARG A 29 21.12 -4.22 14.37
C ARG A 29 21.09 -5.63 14.97
N LYS A 30 21.56 -5.75 16.22
CA LYS A 30 21.18 -6.86 17.10
C LYS A 30 19.68 -6.74 17.38
N GLY A 31 18.87 -7.15 16.40
CA GLY A 31 17.45 -7.45 16.53
C GLY A 31 17.24 -8.85 17.12
N GLY A 32 18.03 -9.17 18.15
CA GLY A 32 17.72 -10.21 19.11
C GLY A 32 17.46 -9.49 20.42
N ARG A 33 16.46 -9.95 21.19
CA ARG A 33 16.14 -9.48 22.54
C ARG A 33 17.45 -9.24 23.32
N LYS A 34 17.91 -7.98 23.45
CA LYS A 34 19.20 -7.68 24.08
C LYS A 34 19.11 -7.99 25.57
N ARG A 35 19.87 -9.00 26.00
CA ARG A 35 20.48 -9.03 27.34
C ARG A 35 21.33 -7.76 27.50
N LYS A 36 21.28 -7.17 28.69
CA LYS A 36 21.97 -5.95 29.12
C LYS A 36 23.40 -5.84 28.58
N GLY A 37 23.75 -4.61 28.19
CA GLY A 37 25.14 -4.15 28.08
C GLY A 37 25.62 -3.86 26.66
N GLN A 38 25.52 -2.60 26.24
CA GLN A 38 26.58 -1.80 25.61
C GLN A 38 25.99 -0.49 25.06
N GLU A 39 26.69 0.60 25.38
CA GLU A 39 26.26 2.00 25.37
C GLU A 39 25.70 2.47 24.02
N LEU A 40 24.51 3.08 24.10
CA LEU A 40 23.86 3.78 22.99
C LEU A 40 24.38 5.22 22.94
N HIS A 41 24.68 5.70 21.73
CA HIS A 41 24.72 7.12 21.42
C HIS A 41 23.37 7.73 21.82
N VAL A 42 23.36 8.62 22.82
CA VAL A 42 22.15 9.24 23.36
C VAL A 42 21.63 10.27 22.35
N LEU A 43 20.79 9.84 21.41
CA LEU A 43 19.96 10.77 20.65
C LEU A 43 18.93 11.36 21.61
N ASN A 44 18.63 12.66 21.45
CA ASN A 44 17.68 13.34 22.32
C ASN A 44 16.28 12.72 22.12
N GLN A 45 15.49 12.57 23.20
CA GLN A 45 14.19 11.86 23.15
C GLN A 45 13.24 12.43 22.09
N CYS A 46 13.33 13.74 21.82
CA CYS A 46 12.54 14.45 20.82
C CYS A 46 12.92 14.05 19.38
N GLU A 47 14.22 13.91 19.08
CA GLU A 47 14.71 13.51 17.75
C GLU A 47 14.33 12.06 17.43
N GLN A 48 14.39 11.19 18.43
CA GLN A 48 13.98 9.80 18.29
C GLN A 48 12.47 9.65 18.03
N ALA A 49 11.65 10.52 18.62
CA ALA A 49 10.21 10.56 18.41
C ALA A 49 9.85 11.04 16.99
N GLU A 50 10.51 12.10 16.50
CA GLU A 50 10.32 12.62 15.14
C GLU A 50 10.76 11.61 14.07
N GLU A 51 11.89 10.94 14.26
CA GLU A 51 12.35 9.89 13.34
C GLU A 51 11.39 8.69 13.32
N SER A 52 10.85 8.31 14.48
CA SER A 52 9.83 7.26 14.59
C SER A 52 8.53 7.63 13.87
N LYS A 53 8.10 8.89 14.00
CA LYS A 53 6.93 9.45 13.31
C LYS A 53 7.14 9.43 11.79
N ARG A 54 8.30 9.90 11.32
CA ARG A 54 8.69 9.89 9.90
C ARG A 54 8.68 8.48 9.32
N CYS A 55 9.30 7.52 10.02
CA CYS A 55 9.27 6.11 9.65
C CYS A 55 7.84 5.55 9.57
N SER A 56 7.01 5.84 10.58
CA SER A 56 5.61 5.38 10.62
C SER A 56 4.78 5.93 9.46
N ILE A 57 4.96 7.20 9.10
CA ILE A 57 4.27 7.82 7.98
C ILE A 57 4.72 7.17 6.67
N GLN A 58 6.04 7.01 6.46
CA GLN A 58 6.57 6.39 5.24
C GLN A 58 6.07 4.95 5.07
N ASN A 59 6.05 4.17 6.15
CA ASN A 59 5.50 2.81 6.13
C ASN A 59 4.01 2.80 5.82
N SER A 60 3.25 3.77 6.35
CA SER A 60 1.82 3.92 6.05
C SER A 60 1.59 4.26 4.57
N LYS A 61 2.37 5.18 3.99
CA LYS A 61 2.32 5.50 2.55
C LYS A 61 2.60 4.27 1.69
N ARG A 62 3.68 3.55 2.00
CA ARG A 62 4.08 2.34 1.28
C ARG A 62 2.98 1.28 1.32
N THR A 63 2.43 1.03 2.51
CA THR A 63 1.34 0.06 2.71
C THR A 63 0.09 0.46 1.93
N PHE A 64 -0.29 1.74 1.99
CA PHE A 64 -1.46 2.25 1.27
C PHE A 64 -1.29 2.13 -0.25
N LYS A 65 -0.13 2.55 -0.77
CA LYS A 65 0.23 2.42 -2.20
C LYS A 65 0.18 0.97 -2.66
N GLY A 66 0.76 0.05 -1.89
CA GLY A 66 0.75 -1.37 -2.22
C GLY A 66 -0.67 -1.97 -2.22
N ILE A 67 -1.52 -1.62 -1.24
CA ILE A 67 -2.92 -2.03 -1.23
C ILE A 67 -3.67 -1.51 -2.46
N ILE A 68 -3.41 -0.25 -2.86
CA ILE A 68 -4.04 0.33 -4.06
C ILE A 68 -3.64 -0.46 -5.30
N TYR A 69 -2.36 -0.74 -5.52
CA TYR A 69 -1.94 -1.52 -6.67
C TYR A 69 -2.54 -2.92 -6.67
N ALA A 70 -2.48 -3.60 -5.53
CA ALA A 70 -3.01 -4.95 -5.37
C ALA A 70 -4.52 -5.07 -5.67
N ASN A 71 -5.30 -4.01 -5.43
CA ASN A 71 -6.77 -4.09 -5.46
C ASN A 71 -7.43 -3.14 -6.46
N PHE A 72 -6.79 -2.07 -6.91
CA PHE A 72 -7.46 -0.97 -7.61
C PHE A 72 -6.64 -0.40 -8.77
N ALA A 73 -5.65 -1.14 -9.29
CA ALA A 73 -4.73 -0.65 -10.32
C ALA A 73 -5.41 -0.03 -11.54
N HIS A 74 -6.34 -0.73 -12.21
CA HIS A 74 -6.84 -0.29 -13.53
C HIS A 74 -8.35 -0.02 -13.61
N SER A 75 -9.12 -0.28 -12.55
CA SER A 75 -10.55 0.00 -12.52
C SER A 75 -11.04 0.22 -11.10
N PHE A 76 -11.53 1.42 -10.84
CA PHE A 76 -12.06 1.81 -9.54
C PHE A 76 -13.05 2.98 -9.65
N SER A 77 -13.88 3.08 -8.62
CA SER A 77 -14.73 4.23 -8.35
C SER A 77 -14.22 4.95 -7.11
N MET A 78 -14.19 6.27 -7.20
CA MET A 78 -13.86 7.17 -6.11
C MET A 78 -15.11 7.75 -5.49
N LEU A 79 -15.24 7.61 -4.18
CA LEU A 79 -16.25 8.27 -3.38
C LEU A 79 -15.58 9.34 -2.52
N THR A 80 -16.06 10.57 -2.57
CA THR A 80 -15.73 11.59 -1.59
C THR A 80 -16.95 11.84 -0.72
N LEU A 81 -16.84 11.50 0.57
CA LEU A 81 -17.90 11.72 1.56
C LEU A 81 -17.58 12.97 2.36
N THR A 82 -18.53 13.88 2.40
CA THR A 82 -18.43 15.13 3.15
C THR A 82 -19.54 15.22 4.19
N PHE A 83 -19.29 15.97 5.26
CA PHE A 83 -20.31 16.28 6.25
C PHE A 83 -20.93 17.66 6.00
N ARG A 84 -22.25 17.76 6.18
CA ARG A 84 -22.94 19.06 6.14
C ARG A 84 -22.62 19.87 7.41
N PRO A 85 -22.61 21.21 7.35
CA PRO A 85 -22.33 22.05 8.52
C PRO A 85 -23.26 21.82 9.72
N CYS A 86 -24.52 21.49 9.47
CA CYS A 86 -25.60 21.34 10.45
C CYS A 86 -25.82 19.89 10.93
N CYS A 87 -24.77 19.06 10.96
CA CYS A 87 -24.87 17.77 11.62
C CYS A 87 -25.11 17.96 13.12
N ASP A 88 -25.84 17.01 13.72
CA ASP A 88 -26.13 16.90 15.15
C ASP A 88 -24.94 16.36 15.98
N PHE A 89 -23.75 16.31 15.37
CA PHE A 89 -22.52 15.79 15.98
C PHE A 89 -21.29 16.53 15.45
N ASP A 90 -20.17 16.42 16.16
CA ASP A 90 -18.92 17.07 15.76
C ASP A 90 -18.31 16.41 14.51
N THR A 91 -18.33 17.16 13.41
CA THR A 91 -17.80 16.77 12.10
C THR A 91 -16.26 16.87 12.00
N LYS A 92 -15.59 17.32 13.07
CA LYS A 92 -14.13 17.39 13.19
C LYS A 92 -13.57 16.24 14.06
N ASP A 93 -14.41 15.59 14.86
CA ASP A 93 -14.02 14.46 15.68
C ASP A 93 -13.84 13.20 14.83
N PHE A 94 -12.62 12.65 14.83
CA PHE A 94 -12.26 11.47 14.07
C PHE A 94 -13.06 10.23 14.46
N ILE A 95 -13.28 9.98 15.74
CA ILE A 95 -13.95 8.76 16.23
C ILE A 95 -15.43 8.81 15.83
N ILE A 96 -16.10 9.92 16.09
CA ILE A 96 -17.51 10.12 15.73
C ILE A 96 -17.70 9.98 14.21
N CYS A 97 -16.87 10.68 13.43
CA CYS A 97 -16.96 10.63 11.97
C CYS A 97 -16.66 9.22 11.43
N ARG A 98 -15.71 8.51 12.02
CA ARG A 98 -15.37 7.13 11.67
C ARG A 98 -16.53 6.18 11.93
N ASP A 99 -17.28 6.38 13.02
CA ASP A 99 -18.46 5.58 13.32
C ASP A 99 -19.59 5.81 12.31
N LYS A 100 -19.84 7.06 11.91
CA LYS A 100 -20.80 7.36 10.84
C LYS A 100 -20.40 6.71 9.51
N PHE A 101 -19.11 6.77 9.17
CA PHE A 101 -18.58 6.06 8.00
C PHE A 101 -18.80 4.53 8.10
N ASN A 102 -18.52 3.92 9.25
CA ASN A 102 -18.70 2.49 9.46
C ASN A 102 -20.17 2.07 9.31
N LEU A 103 -21.11 2.86 9.86
CA LEU A 103 -22.54 2.63 9.71
C LEU A 103 -22.99 2.73 8.26
N PHE A 104 -22.50 3.75 7.54
CA PHE A 104 -22.75 3.90 6.11
C PHE A 104 -22.28 2.66 5.34
N TRP A 105 -21.03 2.23 5.52
CA TRP A 105 -20.50 1.08 4.79
C TRP A 105 -21.21 -0.23 5.17
N LYS A 106 -21.58 -0.40 6.44
CA LYS A 106 -22.40 -1.52 6.93
C LYS A 106 -23.78 -1.53 6.25
N SER A 107 -24.36 -0.36 6.00
CA SER A 107 -25.63 -0.24 5.29
C SER A 107 -25.54 -0.66 3.83
N LEU A 108 -24.41 -0.38 3.15
CA LEU A 108 -24.15 -0.85 1.79
C LEU A 108 -24.06 -2.38 1.75
N LYS A 109 -23.31 -2.97 2.68
CA LYS A 109 -23.16 -4.43 2.79
C LYS A 109 -24.46 -5.18 3.04
N ARG A 110 -25.45 -4.55 3.68
CA ARG A 110 -26.78 -5.13 3.93
C ARG A 110 -27.78 -4.88 2.80
N CYS A 111 -27.41 -4.08 1.80
CA CYS A 111 -28.32 -3.73 0.71
C CYS A 111 -28.42 -4.89 -0.27
N LYS A 112 -29.64 -5.43 -0.45
CA LYS A 112 -29.89 -6.55 -1.39
C LYS A 112 -29.41 -6.26 -2.81
N GLN A 113 -29.55 -5.02 -3.27
CA GLN A 113 -29.11 -4.58 -4.61
C GLN A 113 -27.59 -4.59 -4.80
N LEU A 114 -26.81 -4.61 -3.71
CA LEU A 114 -25.34 -4.61 -3.75
C LEU A 114 -24.74 -5.97 -3.36
N LYS A 115 -25.54 -7.04 -3.26
CA LYS A 115 -25.09 -8.34 -2.77
C LYS A 115 -23.99 -8.96 -3.66
N SER A 116 -24.05 -8.74 -4.96
CA SER A 116 -23.07 -9.22 -5.94
C SER A 116 -21.95 -8.21 -6.24
N VAL A 117 -21.96 -7.03 -5.59
CA VAL A 117 -20.97 -5.98 -5.84
C VAL A 117 -19.77 -6.16 -4.90
N ASP A 118 -18.56 -6.01 -5.42
CA ASP A 118 -17.35 -5.95 -4.60
C ASP A 118 -17.33 -4.63 -3.79
N LEU A 119 -17.62 -4.77 -2.49
CA LEU A 119 -17.64 -3.68 -1.50
C LEU A 119 -16.34 -3.59 -0.70
N ARG A 120 -15.26 -4.21 -1.15
CA ARG A 120 -13.91 -3.92 -0.65
C ARG A 120 -13.56 -2.48 -0.96
N TYR A 121 -12.83 -1.85 -0.05
CA TYR A 121 -12.43 -0.47 -0.18
C TYR A 121 -11.13 -0.19 0.55
N VAL A 122 -10.38 0.76 0.02
CA VAL A 122 -9.30 1.44 0.73
C VAL A 122 -9.60 2.93 0.71
N GLY A 123 -9.27 3.65 1.77
CA GLY A 123 -9.68 5.04 1.91
C GLY A 123 -8.69 5.90 2.67
N ALA A 124 -8.83 7.18 2.43
CA ALA A 124 -8.01 8.27 2.89
C ALA A 124 -8.87 9.25 3.68
N ILE A 125 -8.25 9.97 4.60
CA ILE A 125 -8.91 11.00 5.42
C ILE A 125 -8.22 12.31 5.13
N GLU A 126 -8.99 13.28 4.68
CA GLU A 126 -8.55 14.66 4.49
C GLU A 126 -9.30 15.55 5.50
N PHE A 127 -8.61 16.55 6.05
CA PHE A 127 -9.25 17.58 6.85
C PHE A 127 -9.35 18.87 6.02
N GLN A 128 -10.58 19.31 5.76
CA GLN A 128 -10.78 20.58 5.05
C GLN A 128 -10.18 21.77 5.81
N LYS A 129 -10.05 22.91 5.12
CA LYS A 129 -9.64 24.20 5.73
C LYS A 129 -10.44 24.58 6.98
N ASN A 130 -11.72 24.22 7.03
CA ASN A 130 -12.61 24.46 8.17
C ASN A 130 -12.48 23.41 9.30
N GLY A 131 -11.59 22.42 9.13
CA GLY A 131 -11.32 21.31 10.03
C GLY A 131 -12.25 20.10 9.88
N ARG A 132 -13.26 20.14 9.01
CA ARG A 132 -14.20 19.03 8.82
C ARG A 132 -13.54 17.86 8.09
N ILE A 133 -13.91 16.66 8.49
CA ILE A 133 -13.36 15.43 7.92
C ILE A 133 -14.01 15.10 6.57
N HIS A 134 -13.17 14.79 5.58
CA HIS A 134 -13.54 14.23 4.28
C HIS A 134 -12.98 12.82 4.15
N PHE A 135 -13.82 11.90 3.68
CA PHE A 135 -13.38 10.54 3.38
C PHE A 135 -13.25 10.36 1.87
N HIS A 136 -12.04 10.04 1.41
CA HIS A 136 -11.77 9.67 0.02
C HIS A 136 -11.64 8.16 -0.07
N ILE A 137 -12.56 7.50 -0.77
CA ILE A 137 -12.66 6.04 -0.80
C ILE A 137 -12.47 5.54 -2.22
N LEU A 138 -11.54 4.62 -2.40
CA LEU A 138 -11.47 3.74 -3.56
C LEU A 138 -12.30 2.49 -3.32
N CYS A 139 -13.12 2.12 -4.29
CA CYS A 139 -13.91 0.90 -4.28
C CYS A 139 -14.19 0.44 -5.71
N ARG A 140 -14.86 -0.70 -5.88
CA ARG A 140 -15.32 -1.19 -7.19
C ARG A 140 -16.84 -1.07 -7.37
N ILE A 141 -17.47 -0.12 -6.67
CA ILE A 141 -18.91 0.08 -6.82
C ILE A 141 -19.21 0.62 -8.23
N PRO A 142 -20.06 -0.03 -9.01
CA PRO A 142 -20.41 0.43 -10.36
C PRO A 142 -21.24 1.72 -10.39
N LYS A 143 -21.12 2.50 -11.48
CA LYS A 143 -21.79 3.80 -11.65
C LYS A 143 -23.30 3.74 -11.54
N GLN A 144 -23.93 2.63 -11.96
CA GLN A 144 -25.40 2.45 -11.87
C GLN A 144 -25.92 2.54 -10.43
N PHE A 145 -25.09 2.21 -9.44
CA PHE A 145 -25.45 2.31 -8.03
C PHE A 145 -25.18 3.69 -7.42
N LYS A 146 -24.68 4.68 -8.18
CA LYS A 146 -24.37 6.03 -7.67
C LYS A 146 -25.52 6.63 -6.87
N LYS A 147 -26.75 6.65 -7.43
CA LYS A 147 -27.93 7.20 -6.75
C LYS A 147 -28.25 6.45 -5.44
N LEU A 148 -28.14 5.13 -5.47
CA LEU A 148 -28.35 4.28 -4.30
C LEU A 148 -27.31 4.57 -3.21
N VAL A 149 -26.02 4.63 -3.57
CA VAL A 149 -24.94 4.90 -2.60
C VAL A 149 -25.06 6.31 -2.04
N SER A 150 -25.35 7.33 -2.87
CA SER A 150 -25.60 8.70 -2.43
C SER A 150 -26.76 8.77 -1.43
N SER A 151 -27.88 8.07 -1.66
CA SER A 151 -29.02 8.11 -0.74
C SER A 151 -28.77 7.41 0.60
N LYS A 152 -27.77 6.51 0.68
CA LYS A 152 -27.36 5.86 1.92
C LYS A 152 -26.48 6.76 2.80
N TRP A 153 -25.79 7.75 2.22
CA TRP A 153 -25.02 8.73 2.98
C TRP A 153 -25.93 9.85 3.48
N LYS A 154 -26.32 9.79 4.76
CA LYS A 154 -27.31 10.72 5.34
C LYS A 154 -26.71 11.97 5.99
N HIS A 155 -25.39 12.09 6.01
CA HIS A 155 -24.69 13.08 6.84
C HIS A 155 -24.08 14.24 6.04
N GLY A 156 -24.25 14.27 4.72
CA GLY A 156 -23.75 15.36 3.88
C GLY A 156 -23.69 14.98 2.41
N GLY A 157 -22.70 15.50 1.69
CA GLY A 157 -22.54 15.26 0.26
C GLY A 157 -21.78 13.96 -0.03
N LEU A 158 -22.16 13.30 -1.13
CA LEU A 158 -21.39 12.22 -1.73
C LEU A 158 -21.06 12.58 -3.17
N HIS A 159 -19.78 12.77 -3.45
CA HIS A 159 -19.29 12.88 -4.81
C HIS A 159 -18.82 11.51 -5.31
N PHE A 160 -19.26 11.11 -6.49
CA PHE A 160 -18.96 9.80 -7.09
C PHE A 160 -18.32 10.01 -8.46
N LYS A 161 -17.11 9.47 -8.65
CA LYS A 161 -16.37 9.50 -9.91
C LYS A 161 -15.92 8.07 -10.27
N CYS A 162 -16.23 7.60 -11.48
CA CYS A 162 -15.55 6.42 -12.03
C CYS A 162 -14.22 6.88 -12.64
N SER A 163 -13.18 6.08 -12.44
CA SER A 163 -11.90 6.28 -13.12
C SER A 163 -11.62 5.08 -14.00
N ILE A 164 -11.11 5.36 -15.19
CA ILE A 164 -10.54 4.37 -16.11
C ILE A 164 -9.09 4.85 -16.27
N GLY A 165 -8.14 4.13 -15.67
CA GLY A 165 -6.74 4.55 -15.56
C GLY A 165 -6.09 4.11 -14.24
N ASP A 166 -4.82 4.45 -14.03
CA ASP A 166 -4.09 4.09 -12.82
C ASP A 166 -4.64 4.82 -11.59
N ALA A 167 -4.86 4.09 -10.49
CA ALA A 167 -5.30 4.67 -9.24
C ALA A 167 -4.30 5.65 -8.61
N LEU A 168 -3.00 5.50 -8.84
CA LEU A 168 -2.02 6.44 -8.32
C LEU A 168 -1.92 7.74 -9.10
N ASP A 169 -2.28 7.71 -10.37
CA ASP A 169 -2.34 8.90 -11.22
C ASP A 169 -3.57 9.76 -10.91
N ALA A 170 -4.54 9.21 -10.15
CA ALA A 170 -5.68 9.97 -9.70
C ALA A 170 -5.24 11.09 -8.73
N PRO A 171 -5.46 12.38 -9.08
CA PRO A 171 -4.93 13.50 -8.32
C PRO A 171 -5.31 13.49 -6.84
N ASN A 172 -6.52 13.03 -6.51
CA ASN A 172 -6.99 12.96 -5.12
C ASN A 172 -6.22 11.93 -4.28
N ILE A 173 -5.77 10.83 -4.89
CA ILE A 173 -5.00 9.77 -4.21
C ILE A 173 -3.57 10.21 -4.00
N ALA A 174 -2.98 10.81 -5.04
CA ALA A 174 -1.66 11.43 -4.96
C ALA A 174 -1.65 12.54 -3.89
N ASN A 175 -2.68 13.40 -3.83
CA ASN A 175 -2.81 14.45 -2.82
C ASN A 175 -2.81 13.88 -1.39
N TYR A 176 -3.63 12.85 -1.13
CA TYR A 176 -3.63 12.19 0.17
C TYR A 176 -2.26 11.58 0.53
N LEU A 177 -1.68 10.81 -0.40
CA LEU A 177 -0.38 10.17 -0.22
C LEU A 177 0.72 11.18 0.08
N ASN A 178 0.62 12.39 -0.49
CA ASN A 178 1.67 13.40 -0.37
C ASN A 178 1.46 14.35 0.81
N LYS A 179 0.24 14.87 1.00
CA LYS A 179 -0.06 15.97 1.91
C LYS A 179 -0.80 15.49 3.16
N ASP A 180 -1.97 14.88 2.99
CA ASP A 180 -2.91 14.68 4.10
C ASP A 180 -2.45 13.60 5.09
N ILE A 181 -1.67 12.62 4.62
CA ILE A 181 -1.13 11.58 5.49
C ILE A 181 -0.11 12.12 6.52
N HIS A 182 0.35 13.36 6.41
CA HIS A 182 1.20 14.03 7.40
C HIS A 182 0.42 14.80 8.47
N ASP A 183 -0.90 14.94 8.33
CA ASP A 183 -1.72 15.71 9.29
C ASP A 183 -1.58 15.13 10.71
N ASP A 184 -1.33 16.00 11.68
CA ASP A 184 -1.09 15.63 13.07
C ASP A 184 -2.35 15.19 13.80
N ARG A 185 -3.53 15.54 13.28
CA ARG A 185 -4.83 15.08 13.81
C ARG A 185 -5.12 13.62 13.47
N LEU A 186 -4.36 13.02 12.56
CA LEU A 186 -4.47 11.59 12.28
C LEU A 186 -3.87 10.77 13.43
N PRO A 187 -4.46 9.62 13.76
CA PRO A 187 -4.01 8.81 14.89
C PRO A 187 -2.53 8.39 14.74
N LEU A 188 -1.74 8.69 15.76
CA LEU A 188 -0.34 8.27 15.87
C LEU A 188 -0.25 6.78 16.22
N GLY A 189 0.75 6.08 15.67
CA GLY A 189 0.99 4.65 15.93
C GLY A 189 -0.07 3.68 15.38
N LYS A 190 -1.10 4.16 14.70
CA LYS A 190 -2.12 3.36 14.01
C LYS A 190 -2.07 3.60 12.49
N LYS A 191 -2.80 2.77 11.74
CA LYS A 191 -2.98 2.98 10.30
C LYS A 191 -3.60 4.36 10.05
N ARG A 192 -2.90 5.21 9.30
CA ARG A 192 -3.35 6.57 8.92
C ARG A 192 -4.38 6.58 7.78
N PHE A 193 -4.74 5.41 7.26
CA PHE A 193 -5.70 5.19 6.19
C PHE A 193 -6.78 4.19 6.62
N LEU A 194 -7.88 4.17 5.87
CA LEU A 194 -9.00 3.24 6.04
C LEU A 194 -8.78 2.00 5.16
N GLY A 195 -8.94 0.82 5.73
CA GLY A 195 -8.93 -0.44 4.96
C GLY A 195 -10.15 -1.29 5.30
N GLY A 196 -10.85 -1.74 4.27
CA GLY A 196 -11.86 -2.78 4.40
C GLY A 196 -11.25 -4.15 4.72
N ARG A 197 -12.11 -5.12 5.04
CA ARG A 197 -11.72 -6.54 5.16
C ARG A 197 -11.62 -7.17 3.77
N GLY A 198 -10.73 -8.16 3.62
CA GLY A 198 -10.55 -8.92 2.38
C GLY A 198 -9.79 -8.19 1.27
N LEU A 199 -9.12 -7.08 1.58
CA LEU A 199 -8.18 -6.46 0.65
C LEU A 199 -6.95 -7.33 0.51
N ASP A 200 -6.53 -7.52 -0.73
CA ASP A 200 -5.28 -8.18 -1.07
C ASP A 200 -4.13 -7.34 -0.54
N ARG A 201 -3.18 -7.98 0.13
CA ARG A 201 -2.06 -7.28 0.76
C ARG A 201 -0.78 -7.64 0.01
N PRO A 202 0.05 -6.64 -0.29
CA PRO A 202 1.39 -6.92 -0.75
C PRO A 202 2.10 -7.87 0.19
N VAL A 203 2.63 -8.95 -0.35
CA VAL A 203 3.78 -9.62 0.26
C VAL A 203 4.99 -8.70 0.09
N VAL A 204 6.02 -8.87 0.91
CA VAL A 204 7.27 -8.13 0.78
C VAL A 204 8.42 -9.11 0.90
N MET A 205 9.00 -9.50 -0.23
CA MET A 205 10.10 -10.47 -0.30
C MET A 205 11.43 -9.82 -0.65
N LYS A 206 12.50 -10.17 0.08
CA LYS A 206 13.84 -9.63 -0.09
C LYS A 206 14.74 -10.63 -0.79
N PHE A 207 15.35 -10.23 -1.89
CA PHE A 207 16.36 -11.02 -2.61
C PHE A 207 17.74 -10.42 -2.46
N THR A 208 18.75 -11.29 -2.49
CA THR A 208 20.18 -10.99 -2.37
C THR A 208 20.87 -10.70 -3.71
N SER A 209 20.27 -11.07 -4.85
CA SER A 209 20.82 -10.80 -6.21
C SER A 209 19.81 -10.12 -7.13
N ARG A 210 20.29 -9.19 -7.98
CA ARG A 210 19.47 -8.47 -8.97
C ARG A 210 19.16 -9.32 -10.18
N LYS A 211 19.88 -10.41 -10.41
CA LYS A 211 19.61 -11.34 -11.50
C LYS A 211 18.19 -11.93 -11.44
N ILE A 212 17.60 -12.01 -10.24
CA ILE A 212 16.18 -12.39 -10.08
C ILE A 212 15.27 -11.37 -10.77
N ILE A 213 15.56 -10.07 -10.68
CA ILE A 213 14.79 -9.04 -11.38
C ILE A 213 14.91 -9.21 -12.88
N ASP A 214 16.14 -9.40 -13.37
CA ASP A 214 16.41 -9.55 -14.79
C ASP A 214 15.69 -10.79 -15.35
N PHE A 215 15.71 -11.90 -14.62
CA PHE A 215 14.94 -13.10 -14.95
C PHE A 215 13.43 -12.84 -14.97
N LEU A 216 12.88 -12.19 -13.93
CA LEU A 216 11.44 -11.88 -13.87
C LEU A 216 11.01 -10.96 -15.03
N LEU A 217 11.89 -10.06 -15.48
CA LEU A 217 11.63 -9.20 -16.64
C LEU A 217 11.73 -9.95 -17.96
N GLN A 218 12.71 -10.86 -18.10
CA GLN A 218 12.83 -11.72 -19.28
C GLN A 218 11.65 -12.69 -19.40
N ARG A 219 11.14 -13.17 -18.27
CA ARG A 219 9.97 -14.06 -18.17
C ARG A 219 8.67 -13.27 -18.20
N ASN A 220 8.37 -12.68 -19.36
CA ASN A 220 7.11 -11.98 -19.62
C ASN A 220 6.80 -10.85 -18.62
N GLY A 221 7.83 -10.29 -18.01
CA GLY A 221 7.69 -9.23 -17.02
C GLY A 221 7.68 -7.84 -17.66
N ALA A 222 6.97 -6.92 -17.04
CA ALA A 222 6.92 -5.53 -17.47
C ALA A 222 7.30 -4.60 -16.32
N VAL A 223 8.28 -3.72 -16.52
CA VAL A 223 8.56 -2.65 -15.55
C VAL A 223 7.41 -1.65 -15.60
N LEU A 224 6.71 -1.49 -14.48
CA LEU A 224 5.62 -0.54 -14.33
C LEU A 224 6.14 0.85 -13.97
N HIS A 225 7.14 0.93 -13.08
CA HIS A 225 7.74 2.19 -12.66
C HIS A 225 9.09 1.96 -12.00
N GLN A 226 10.08 2.80 -12.33
CA GLN A 226 11.38 2.80 -11.69
C GLN A 226 11.74 4.19 -11.15
N PHE A 227 12.25 4.27 -9.92
CA PHE A 227 12.88 5.51 -9.46
C PHE A 227 14.11 5.27 -8.60
N GLU A 228 15.05 6.18 -8.70
CA GLU A 228 16.22 6.21 -7.84
C GLU A 228 16.01 7.19 -6.68
N SER A 229 16.39 6.77 -5.49
CA SER A 229 16.39 7.65 -4.33
C SER A 229 17.72 8.39 -4.19
N LYS A 230 17.66 9.53 -3.50
CA LYS A 230 18.82 10.32 -3.07
C LYS A 230 19.87 9.58 -2.22
N HIS A 231 19.62 8.32 -1.87
CA HIS A 231 20.51 7.48 -1.07
C HIS A 231 21.09 6.30 -1.88
N GLY A 232 20.97 6.33 -3.22
CA GLY A 232 21.55 5.29 -4.09
C GLY A 232 20.73 4.01 -4.18
N PHE A 233 19.43 4.05 -3.86
CA PHE A 233 18.52 2.90 -4.00
C PHE A 233 17.65 3.00 -5.25
N THR A 234 17.48 1.91 -5.99
CA THR A 234 16.57 1.80 -7.15
C THR A 234 15.30 1.06 -6.76
N TYR A 235 14.13 1.65 -7.00
CA TYR A 235 12.83 1.05 -6.72
C TYR A 235 12.20 0.60 -8.04
N THR A 236 12.09 -0.70 -8.29
CA THR A 236 11.62 -1.26 -9.58
C THR A 236 10.29 -1.99 -9.43
N ALA A 237 9.17 -1.30 -9.62
CA ALA A 237 7.86 -1.93 -9.74
C ALA A 237 7.78 -2.71 -11.05
N LEU A 238 7.42 -4.00 -11.01
CA LEU A 238 7.23 -4.83 -12.20
C LEU A 238 5.93 -5.65 -12.15
N LEU A 239 5.61 -6.26 -13.28
CA LEU A 239 4.61 -7.30 -13.47
C LEU A 239 5.38 -8.60 -13.74
N SER A 240 4.97 -9.73 -13.17
CA SER A 240 5.57 -11.03 -13.46
C SER A 240 4.53 -12.12 -13.19
N ASP A 241 4.66 -13.22 -13.93
CA ASP A 241 3.88 -14.44 -13.79
C ASP A 241 4.43 -15.42 -12.72
N ALA A 242 5.57 -15.09 -12.10
CA ALA A 242 6.18 -15.91 -11.06
C ALA A 242 5.25 -16.07 -9.86
N THR A 243 5.13 -17.31 -9.39
CA THR A 243 4.32 -17.72 -8.25
C THR A 243 4.93 -17.27 -6.91
N ILE A 244 4.11 -17.23 -5.85
CA ILE A 244 4.59 -16.98 -4.47
C ILE A 244 5.69 -17.98 -4.12
N ASP A 245 5.49 -19.26 -4.40
CA ASP A 245 6.42 -20.32 -4.01
C ASP A 245 7.77 -20.19 -4.73
N GLU A 246 7.77 -19.88 -6.04
CA GLU A 246 9.01 -19.60 -6.79
C GLU A 246 9.76 -18.40 -6.19
N LEU A 247 9.03 -17.32 -5.86
CA LEU A 247 9.62 -16.13 -5.27
C LEU A 247 10.12 -16.37 -3.84
N GLU A 248 9.43 -17.16 -3.02
CA GLU A 248 9.90 -17.53 -1.68
C GLU A 248 11.17 -18.36 -1.77
N ALA A 249 11.24 -19.33 -2.69
CA ALA A 249 12.43 -20.13 -2.91
C ALA A 249 13.64 -19.26 -3.31
N PHE A 250 13.45 -18.24 -4.17
CA PHE A 250 14.50 -17.28 -4.50
C PHE A 250 14.91 -16.39 -3.31
N ALA A 251 13.97 -16.06 -2.41
CA ALA A 251 14.25 -15.27 -1.22
C ALA A 251 15.01 -16.07 -0.14
N GLU A 252 14.80 -17.38 -0.09
CA GLU A 252 15.47 -18.30 0.84
C GLU A 252 16.89 -18.68 0.38
N ALA A 253 17.21 -18.49 -0.91
CA ALA A 253 18.53 -18.82 -1.44
C ALA A 253 19.63 -18.00 -0.73
N GLU A 254 20.52 -18.72 -0.04
CA GLU A 254 21.54 -18.12 0.82
C GLU A 254 22.64 -17.38 0.05
N ASN A 255 22.84 -17.74 -1.22
CA ASN A 255 23.86 -17.17 -2.08
C ASN A 255 23.40 -17.07 -3.55
N GLU A 256 24.15 -16.30 -4.32
CA GLU A 256 23.84 -16.03 -5.72
C GLU A 256 24.00 -17.24 -6.64
N ASP A 257 24.87 -18.20 -6.29
CA ASP A 257 25.09 -19.40 -7.09
C ASP A 257 23.87 -20.34 -7.06
N LEU A 258 23.25 -20.49 -5.89
CA LEU A 258 21.99 -21.23 -5.72
C LEU A 258 20.85 -20.58 -6.52
N ILE A 259 20.79 -19.24 -6.51
CA ILE A 259 19.83 -18.49 -7.31
C ILE A 259 20.02 -18.81 -8.80
N LEU A 260 21.25 -18.77 -9.30
CA LEU A 260 21.57 -19.05 -10.70
C LEU A 260 21.18 -20.49 -11.11
N ASP A 261 21.51 -21.49 -10.29
CA ASP A 261 21.14 -22.88 -10.54
C ASP A 261 19.61 -23.08 -10.56
N MET A 262 18.87 -22.39 -9.68
CA MET A 262 17.41 -22.39 -9.70
C MET A 262 16.85 -21.72 -10.96
N LEU A 263 17.43 -20.60 -11.39
CA LEU A 263 17.04 -19.89 -12.61
C LEU A 263 17.26 -20.75 -13.86
N GLU A 264 18.43 -21.39 -14.00
CA GLU A 264 18.74 -22.30 -15.12
C GLU A 264 17.77 -23.48 -15.18
N LYS A 265 17.43 -24.07 -14.03
CA LYS A 265 16.43 -25.16 -13.96
C LYS A 265 15.06 -24.70 -14.43
N LEU A 266 14.61 -23.51 -14.03
CA LEU A 266 13.30 -22.97 -14.43
C LEU A 266 13.26 -22.59 -15.92
N GLU A 267 14.34 -22.05 -16.48
CA GLU A 267 14.44 -21.79 -17.92
C GLU A 267 14.36 -23.08 -18.73
N SER A 268 15.09 -24.13 -18.31
CA SER A 268 15.08 -25.43 -18.98
C SER A 268 13.69 -26.08 -19.01
N ILE A 269 12.90 -25.91 -17.95
CA ILE A 269 11.52 -26.39 -17.90
C ILE A 269 10.66 -25.60 -18.89
N SER A 270 10.77 -24.27 -18.92
CA SER A 270 9.97 -23.42 -19.82
C SER A 270 10.26 -23.66 -21.32
N GLN A 271 11.48 -24.05 -21.69
CA GLN A 271 11.85 -24.38 -23.06
C GLN A 271 11.35 -25.76 -23.52
N ASN A 272 11.06 -26.68 -22.59
CA ASN A 272 10.56 -28.02 -22.91
C ASN A 272 9.03 -28.08 -23.12
N TYR A 273 8.30 -26.99 -22.82
CA TYR A 273 6.85 -26.90 -22.97
C TYR A 273 6.39 -25.93 -24.09
N ASN A 274 7.33 -25.41 -24.89
CA ASN A 274 7.07 -24.67 -26.14
C ASN A 274 7.47 -25.53 -27.35
#